data_AF-A0A849YRQ0-F1
#
_entry.id   AF-A0A849YRQ0-F1
#
_cell.length_a   1.000
_cell.length_b   1.000
_cell.length_c   1.000
_cell.angle_alpha   90.00
_cell.angle_beta   90.00
_cell.angle_gamma   90.00
#
_symmetry.space_group_name_H-M   'P 1'
#
loop_
_entity.id
_entity.type
_entity.pdbx_description
1 polymer ?
#
loop_
_entity_poly.entity_id
_entity_poly.type
_entity_poly.pdbx_seq_one_letter_code
_entity_poly.pdbx_strand_id
1 'polypeptide(L)'
;QSTFFNPLAALEFRPEFDRIPSGQVLELIQSVTGEHAHRLVALSFLSLFRMLRYLRLVDTIALDHTDRRVGGRAFLVLSVLRSDARALSGYLRRRAGLLLADGFQRDLLRVPASQIGVRFDELRSEGDRLVAIKGALTGVASNLRLELRRTFEHDLPSVESAPPEAELRVRLREVTKNLRPAIQNAILFLGKSLKTTLEEGNVFDDLTARRASSDRLRRDVWMFAQIARAFASKARHADPTIDQWSKLQSFAFVKEFLAYFRAMGYPLLRVGDYPRFDSFMGAMNALGETDLLDPKRLGHAVSEAEAFHEFLITLFEAISEREELREVPFDRHAAARALRLYLGD
;
A
#
# COMPACT_ATOMS: atom_id res chain seq x y z
N GLN A 1 -8.19 -23.00 -27.89
CA GLN A 1 -8.30 -21.80 -27.03
C GLN A 1 -8.43 -20.60 -27.95
N SER A 2 -9.44 -19.74 -27.75
CA SER A 2 -9.61 -18.52 -28.56
C SER A 2 -8.44 -17.57 -28.29
N THR A 3 -7.70 -17.20 -29.34
CA THR A 3 -6.57 -16.24 -29.29
C THR A 3 -7.03 -14.82 -28.94
N PHE A 4 -8.35 -14.57 -28.91
CA PHE A 4 -8.93 -13.23 -28.79
C PHE A 4 -9.60 -12.94 -27.44
N PHE A 5 -9.69 -13.92 -26.53
CA PHE A 5 -10.32 -13.74 -25.22
C PHE A 5 -9.61 -14.53 -24.13
N ASN A 6 -8.80 -13.84 -23.32
CA ASN A 6 -8.32 -14.36 -22.05
C ASN A 6 -8.69 -13.36 -20.92
N PRO A 7 -9.88 -13.47 -20.32
CA PRO A 7 -10.30 -12.60 -19.21
C PRO A 7 -9.45 -12.79 -17.94
N LEU A 8 -8.50 -13.74 -17.96
CA LEU A 8 -7.55 -14.03 -16.89
C LEU A 8 -6.13 -13.48 -17.20
N ALA A 9 -5.95 -12.76 -18.30
CA ALA A 9 -4.69 -12.10 -18.62
C ALA A 9 -4.52 -10.87 -17.69
N ALA A 10 -3.81 -11.08 -16.60
CA ALA A 10 -3.53 -10.03 -15.64
C ALA A 10 -2.82 -8.84 -16.29
N LEU A 11 -3.24 -7.62 -15.94
CA LEU A 11 -2.70 -6.35 -16.46
C LEU A 11 -3.00 -6.06 -17.95
N GLU A 12 -3.88 -6.81 -18.59
CA GLU A 12 -4.44 -6.46 -19.91
C GLU A 12 -5.73 -5.65 -19.70
N PHE A 13 -5.81 -4.43 -20.25
CA PHE A 13 -6.95 -3.50 -20.06
C PHE A 13 -7.77 -3.33 -21.33
N ARG A 14 -9.10 -3.27 -21.15
CA ARG A 14 -10.07 -3.11 -22.22
C ARG A 14 -10.90 -1.84 -21.97
N PRO A 15 -10.84 -0.82 -22.86
CA PRO A 15 -11.53 0.47 -22.65
C PRO A 15 -13.04 0.37 -22.39
N GLU A 16 -13.66 -0.72 -22.84
CA GLU A 16 -15.08 -1.01 -22.66
C GLU A 16 -15.41 -1.30 -21.18
N PHE A 17 -14.50 -1.95 -20.45
CA PHE A 17 -14.73 -2.44 -19.09
C PHE A 17 -13.86 -1.72 -18.04
N ASP A 18 -12.70 -1.23 -18.45
CA ASP A 18 -11.69 -0.66 -17.57
C ASP A 18 -11.65 0.86 -17.64
N ARG A 19 -12.67 1.46 -17.03
CA ARG A 19 -12.80 2.91 -16.93
C ARG A 19 -12.47 3.39 -15.51
N ILE A 20 -11.81 4.54 -15.45
CA ILE A 20 -11.66 5.33 -14.22
C ILE A 20 -12.78 6.37 -14.27
N PRO A 21 -13.74 6.33 -13.33
CA PRO A 21 -14.88 7.25 -13.35
C PRO A 21 -14.49 8.67 -12.92
N SER A 22 -13.44 8.81 -12.10
CA SER A 22 -13.02 10.11 -11.55
C SER A 22 -12.19 10.90 -12.56
N GLY A 23 -12.70 12.08 -12.95
CA GLY A 23 -11.99 13.03 -13.81
C GLY A 23 -10.68 13.53 -13.19
N GLN A 24 -10.67 13.79 -11.88
CA GLN A 24 -9.46 14.20 -11.15
C GLN A 24 -8.32 13.17 -11.26
N VAL A 25 -8.65 11.87 -11.21
CA VAL A 25 -7.65 10.81 -11.37
C VAL A 25 -7.13 10.74 -12.81
N LEU A 26 -7.97 10.99 -13.81
CA LEU A 26 -7.56 11.01 -15.22
C LEU A 26 -6.60 12.19 -15.50
N GLU A 27 -6.95 13.39 -15.02
CA GLU A 27 -6.09 14.58 -15.12
C GLU A 27 -4.75 14.35 -14.41
N LEU A 28 -4.79 13.72 -13.22
CA LEU A 28 -3.59 13.35 -12.49
C LEU A 28 -2.68 12.42 -13.29
N ILE A 29 -3.22 11.36 -13.90
CA ILE A 29 -2.44 10.45 -14.75
C ILE A 29 -1.80 11.21 -15.92
N GLN A 30 -2.54 12.13 -16.54
CA GLN A 30 -2.05 12.93 -17.67
C GLN A 30 -0.92 13.89 -17.27
N SER A 31 -0.90 14.38 -16.02
CA SER A 31 0.17 15.26 -15.50
C SER A 31 1.51 14.55 -15.24
N VAL A 32 1.55 13.21 -15.28
CA VAL A 32 2.77 12.44 -15.08
C VAL A 32 3.63 12.50 -16.34
N THR A 33 4.82 13.09 -16.22
CA THR A 33 5.83 13.15 -17.29
C THR A 33 6.66 11.86 -17.33
N GLY A 34 7.23 11.56 -18.50
CA GLY A 34 8.03 10.36 -18.72
C GLY A 34 7.19 9.14 -19.04
N GLU A 35 7.50 8.48 -20.17
CA GLU A 35 6.71 7.35 -20.70
C GLU A 35 6.55 6.22 -19.68
N HIS A 36 7.65 5.86 -18.99
CA HIS A 36 7.65 4.78 -18.03
C HIS A 36 6.93 5.12 -16.73
N ALA A 37 7.10 6.34 -16.21
CA ALA A 37 6.39 6.80 -15.02
C ALA A 37 4.88 6.87 -15.29
N HIS A 38 4.49 7.47 -16.41
CA HIS A 38 3.10 7.55 -16.84
C HIS A 38 2.46 6.16 -16.94
N ARG A 39 3.12 5.22 -17.65
CA ARG A 39 2.61 3.85 -17.82
C ARG A 39 2.45 3.12 -16.49
N LEU A 40 3.41 3.25 -15.57
CA LEU A 40 3.36 2.61 -14.26
C LEU A 40 2.21 3.16 -13.40
N VAL A 41 2.03 4.49 -13.40
CA VAL A 41 0.96 5.17 -12.66
C VAL A 41 -0.41 4.80 -13.24
N ALA A 42 -0.59 4.91 -14.55
CA ALA A 42 -1.83 4.57 -15.24
C ALA A 42 -2.24 3.10 -14.98
N LEU A 43 -1.30 2.17 -15.15
CA LEU A 43 -1.52 0.74 -14.89
C LEU A 43 -1.92 0.49 -13.43
N SER A 44 -1.33 1.22 -12.48
CA SER A 44 -1.65 1.08 -11.06
C SER A 44 -3.07 1.55 -10.76
N PHE A 45 -3.46 2.74 -11.21
CA PHE A 45 -4.83 3.23 -11.02
C PHE A 45 -5.85 2.32 -11.70
N LEU A 46 -5.64 1.95 -12.97
CA LEU A 46 -6.57 1.07 -13.69
C LEU A 46 -6.76 -0.27 -12.97
N SER A 47 -5.67 -0.87 -12.48
CA SER A 47 -5.72 -2.10 -11.70
C SER A 47 -6.51 -1.93 -10.41
N LEU A 48 -6.23 -0.87 -9.63
CA LEU A 48 -6.92 -0.63 -8.35
C LEU A 48 -8.43 -0.40 -8.55
N PHE A 49 -8.82 0.41 -9.54
CA PHE A 49 -10.24 0.60 -9.89
C PHE A 49 -10.91 -0.68 -10.38
N ARG A 50 -10.19 -1.54 -11.10
CA ARG A 50 -10.68 -2.87 -11.47
C ARG A 50 -10.91 -3.76 -10.26
N MET A 51 -9.99 -3.75 -9.29
CA MET A 51 -10.17 -4.50 -8.05
C MET A 51 -11.38 -3.99 -7.25
N LEU A 52 -11.65 -2.67 -7.24
CA LEU A 52 -12.90 -2.14 -6.66
C LEU A 52 -14.16 -2.63 -7.39
N ARG A 53 -14.09 -2.88 -8.70
CA ARG A 53 -15.19 -3.54 -9.43
C ARG A 53 -15.36 -5.00 -9.01
N TYR A 54 -14.27 -5.74 -8.82
CA TYR A 54 -14.34 -7.12 -8.32
C TYR A 54 -14.99 -7.20 -6.94
N LEU A 55 -14.64 -6.29 -6.02
CA LEU A 55 -15.26 -6.25 -4.69
C LEU A 55 -16.75 -5.92 -4.77
N ARG A 56 -17.16 -4.99 -5.65
CA ARG A 56 -18.59 -4.73 -5.92
C ARG A 56 -19.32 -5.96 -6.43
N LEU A 57 -18.71 -6.73 -7.33
CA LEU A 57 -19.30 -7.97 -7.84
C LEU A 57 -19.44 -9.03 -6.74
N VAL A 58 -18.47 -9.16 -5.84
CA VAL A 58 -18.57 -10.04 -4.66
C VAL A 58 -19.72 -9.60 -3.75
N ASP A 59 -19.89 -8.30 -3.50
CA ASP A 59 -21.02 -7.78 -2.73
C ASP A 59 -22.36 -8.14 -3.37
N THR A 60 -22.50 -7.96 -4.70
CA THR A 60 -23.71 -8.34 -5.43
C THR A 60 -23.99 -9.84 -5.30
N ILE A 61 -22.97 -10.69 -5.45
CA ILE A 61 -23.11 -12.15 -5.28
C ILE A 61 -23.54 -12.50 -3.85
N ALA A 62 -22.99 -11.83 -2.84
CA ALA A 62 -23.31 -12.09 -1.44
C ALA A 62 -24.75 -11.67 -1.08
N LEU A 63 -25.28 -10.61 -1.71
CA LEU A 63 -26.64 -10.09 -1.49
C LEU A 63 -27.72 -10.82 -2.32
N ASP A 64 -27.34 -11.48 -3.41
CA ASP A 64 -28.28 -12.20 -4.28
C ASP A 64 -28.71 -13.54 -3.64
N HIS A 65 -29.85 -13.54 -2.95
CA HIS A 65 -30.42 -14.72 -2.31
C HIS A 65 -31.10 -15.71 -3.27
N THR A 66 -31.22 -15.37 -4.56
CA THR A 66 -31.88 -16.23 -5.55
C THR A 66 -30.96 -17.31 -6.10
N ASP A 67 -29.65 -17.06 -6.10
CA ASP A 67 -28.64 -17.99 -6.59
C ASP A 67 -28.08 -18.88 -5.45
N ARG A 68 -28.08 -20.20 -5.68
CA ARG A 68 -27.51 -21.22 -4.76
C ARG A 68 -26.02 -21.49 -5.03
N ARG A 69 -25.41 -20.88 -6.06
CA ARG A 69 -24.00 -21.09 -6.46
C ARG A 69 -23.06 -19.99 -5.98
N VAL A 70 -23.41 -19.34 -4.87
CA VAL A 70 -22.70 -18.19 -4.29
C VAL A 70 -21.23 -18.48 -4.07
N GLY A 71 -20.90 -19.64 -3.47
CA GLY A 71 -19.52 -20.01 -3.20
C GLY A 71 -18.67 -20.08 -4.45
N GLY A 72 -19.11 -20.84 -5.47
CA GLY A 72 -18.37 -20.98 -6.72
C GLY A 72 -18.14 -19.63 -7.43
N ARG A 73 -19.17 -18.79 -7.52
CA ARG A 73 -19.07 -17.45 -8.15
C ARG A 73 -18.17 -16.52 -7.36
N ALA A 74 -18.32 -16.47 -6.05
CA ALA A 74 -17.53 -15.61 -5.19
C ALA A 74 -16.05 -16.02 -5.19
N PHE A 75 -15.75 -17.31 -5.07
CA PHE A 75 -14.36 -17.81 -5.12
C PHE A 75 -13.72 -17.61 -6.49
N LEU A 76 -14.49 -17.68 -7.58
CA LEU A 76 -13.99 -17.34 -8.91
C LEU A 76 -13.55 -15.86 -8.97
N VAL A 77 -14.42 -14.93 -8.55
CA VAL A 77 -14.10 -13.49 -8.55
C VAL A 77 -12.93 -13.18 -7.62
N LEU A 78 -12.90 -13.78 -6.43
CA LEU A 78 -11.79 -13.65 -5.48
C LEU A 78 -10.48 -14.21 -6.05
N SER A 79 -10.53 -15.31 -6.79
CA SER A 79 -9.34 -15.87 -7.46
C SER A 79 -8.78 -14.92 -8.52
N VAL A 80 -9.65 -14.27 -9.29
CA VAL A 80 -9.25 -13.23 -10.26
C VAL A 80 -8.67 -12.01 -9.54
N LEU A 81 -9.32 -11.53 -8.47
CA LEU A 81 -8.80 -10.44 -7.63
C LEU A 81 -7.39 -10.76 -7.10
N ARG A 82 -7.18 -11.97 -6.58
CA ARG A 82 -5.88 -12.43 -6.07
C ARG A 82 -4.83 -12.49 -7.18
N SER A 83 -5.21 -12.96 -8.37
CA SER A 83 -4.33 -13.05 -9.54
C SER A 83 -3.87 -11.66 -9.99
N ASP A 84 -4.81 -10.75 -10.22
CA ASP A 84 -4.52 -9.39 -10.70
C ASP A 84 -3.66 -8.61 -9.71
N ALA A 85 -3.95 -8.74 -8.42
CA ALA A 85 -3.15 -8.05 -7.41
C ALA A 85 -1.76 -8.66 -7.22
N ARG A 86 -1.61 -9.98 -7.34
CA ARG A 86 -0.27 -10.61 -7.37
C ARG A 86 0.52 -10.15 -8.59
N ALA A 87 -0.13 -10.05 -9.74
CA ALA A 87 0.49 -9.56 -10.97
C ALA A 87 0.91 -8.10 -10.84
N LEU A 88 0.03 -7.21 -10.39
CA LEU A 88 0.34 -5.81 -10.14
C LEU A 88 1.47 -5.65 -9.12
N SER A 89 1.34 -6.21 -7.92
CA SER A 89 2.37 -6.09 -6.89
C SER A 89 3.71 -6.70 -7.32
N GLY A 90 3.68 -7.81 -8.06
CA GLY A 90 4.87 -8.44 -8.61
C GLY A 90 5.53 -7.61 -9.72
N TYR A 91 4.73 -6.95 -10.55
CA TYR A 91 5.19 -6.06 -11.61
C TYR A 91 5.82 -4.80 -11.03
N LEU A 92 5.10 -4.09 -10.14
CA LEU A 92 5.60 -2.86 -9.50
C LEU A 92 6.91 -3.11 -8.74
N ARG A 93 6.99 -4.17 -7.93
CA ARG A 93 8.21 -4.46 -7.14
C ARG A 93 9.43 -4.80 -8.00
N ARG A 94 9.24 -5.53 -9.11
CA ARG A 94 10.36 -6.02 -9.93
C ARG A 94 10.74 -5.08 -11.06
N ARG A 95 9.79 -4.32 -11.60
CA ARG A 95 9.97 -3.55 -12.83
C ARG A 95 9.96 -2.04 -12.60
N ALA A 96 9.24 -1.51 -11.61
CA ALA A 96 9.10 -0.06 -11.48
C ALA A 96 10.45 0.65 -11.31
N GLY A 97 11.30 0.17 -10.41
CA GLY A 97 12.63 0.77 -10.20
C GLY A 97 13.50 0.76 -11.47
N LEU A 98 13.53 -0.37 -12.18
CA LEU A 98 14.32 -0.51 -13.42
C LEU A 98 13.78 0.38 -14.54
N LEU A 99 12.47 0.40 -14.76
CA LEU A 99 11.84 1.20 -15.81
C LEU A 99 11.98 2.70 -15.55
N LEU A 100 11.84 3.15 -14.30
CA LEU A 100 12.02 4.56 -13.94
C LEU A 100 13.48 4.99 -14.13
N ALA A 101 14.43 4.16 -13.70
CA ALA A 101 15.86 4.44 -13.90
C ALA A 101 16.25 4.46 -15.38
N ASP A 102 15.74 3.51 -16.19
CA ASP A 102 16.01 3.47 -17.63
C ASP A 102 15.41 4.67 -18.38
N GLY A 103 14.21 5.09 -18.01
CA GLY A 103 13.60 6.33 -18.53
C GLY A 103 14.46 7.55 -18.21
N PHE A 104 14.84 7.70 -16.94
CA PHE A 104 15.71 8.79 -16.50
C PHE A 104 17.07 8.78 -17.21
N GLN A 105 17.69 7.62 -17.34
CA GLN A 105 18.97 7.47 -18.02
C GLN A 105 18.87 7.91 -19.49
N ARG A 106 17.80 7.52 -20.20
CA ARG A 106 17.59 7.94 -21.59
C ARG A 106 17.41 9.44 -21.72
N ASP A 107 16.68 10.07 -20.81
CA ASP A 107 16.49 11.51 -20.83
C ASP A 107 17.77 12.26 -20.44
N LEU A 108 18.53 11.75 -19.47
CA LEU A 108 19.85 12.28 -19.10
C LEU A 108 20.85 12.20 -20.26
N LEU A 109 20.92 11.07 -20.97
CA LEU A 109 21.82 10.89 -22.11
C LEU A 109 21.48 11.76 -23.33
N ARG A 110 20.27 12.32 -23.38
CA ARG A 110 19.89 13.32 -24.40
C ARG A 110 20.40 14.72 -24.07
N VAL A 111 20.83 14.98 -22.84
CA VAL A 111 21.38 16.29 -22.43
C VAL A 111 22.84 16.37 -22.86
N PRO A 112 23.24 17.37 -23.68
CA PRO A 112 24.64 17.58 -24.03
C PRO A 112 25.49 17.82 -22.78
N ALA A 113 26.71 17.29 -22.75
CA ALA A 113 27.60 17.41 -21.59
C ALA A 113 27.82 18.87 -21.12
N SER A 114 27.89 19.82 -22.06
CA SER A 114 28.02 21.25 -21.78
C SER A 114 26.80 21.86 -21.07
N GLN A 115 25.64 21.21 -21.15
CA GLN A 115 24.39 21.68 -20.56
C GLN A 115 24.04 20.97 -19.25
N ILE A 116 24.77 19.91 -18.86
CA ILE A 116 24.51 19.16 -17.62
C ILE A 116 24.61 20.08 -16.40
N GLY A 117 25.63 20.95 -16.33
CA GLY A 117 25.78 21.89 -15.23
C GLY A 117 24.63 22.88 -15.14
N VAL A 118 24.18 23.40 -16.28
CA VAL A 118 23.06 24.37 -16.35
C VAL A 118 21.72 23.72 -16.00
N ARG A 119 21.52 22.45 -16.38
CA ARG A 119 20.29 21.68 -16.14
C ARG A 119 20.34 20.81 -14.89
N PHE A 120 21.35 20.98 -14.04
CA PHE A 120 21.58 20.12 -12.90
C PHE A 120 20.36 20.06 -11.96
N ASP A 121 19.81 21.23 -11.61
CA ASP A 121 18.66 21.30 -10.70
C ASP A 121 17.39 20.69 -11.29
N GLU A 122 17.17 20.86 -12.60
CA GLU A 122 16.06 20.25 -13.33
C GLU A 122 16.17 18.72 -13.32
N LEU A 123 17.34 18.19 -13.68
CA LEU A 123 17.62 16.75 -13.70
C LEU A 123 17.52 16.14 -12.30
N ARG A 124 18.00 16.85 -11.28
CA ARG A 124 17.89 16.43 -9.87
C ARG A 124 16.42 16.37 -9.44
N SER A 125 15.65 17.41 -9.72
CA SER A 125 14.22 17.48 -9.38
C SER A 125 13.42 16.35 -10.03
N GLU A 126 13.71 16.03 -11.30
CA GLU A 126 13.07 14.90 -11.97
C GLU A 126 13.49 13.56 -11.33
N GLY A 127 14.78 13.37 -11.02
CA GLY A 127 15.26 12.20 -10.29
C GLY A 127 14.52 12.00 -8.96
N ASP A 128 14.40 13.05 -8.16
CA ASP A 128 13.70 13.05 -6.87
C ASP A 128 12.20 12.71 -7.05
N ARG A 129 11.56 13.23 -8.11
CA ARG A 129 10.19 12.88 -8.47
C ARG A 129 10.05 11.40 -8.80
N LEU A 130 10.94 10.83 -9.61
CA LEU A 130 10.88 9.41 -9.98
C LEU A 130 11.13 8.50 -8.77
N VAL A 131 12.00 8.89 -7.84
CA VAL A 131 12.20 8.20 -6.56
C VAL A 131 10.92 8.23 -5.72
N ALA A 132 10.23 9.37 -5.65
CA ALA A 132 8.94 9.47 -4.96
C ALA A 132 7.88 8.56 -5.58
N ILE A 133 7.77 8.53 -6.91
CA ILE A 133 6.86 7.63 -7.65
C ILE A 133 7.19 6.17 -7.35
N LYS A 134 8.47 5.79 -7.41
CA LYS A 134 8.93 4.43 -7.07
C LYS A 134 8.51 4.04 -5.65
N GLY A 135 8.70 4.94 -4.68
CA GLY A 135 8.31 4.75 -3.30
C GLY A 135 6.80 4.51 -3.17
N ALA A 136 5.99 5.34 -3.82
CA ALA A 136 4.54 5.19 -3.84
C ALA A 136 4.08 3.85 -4.43
N LEU A 137 4.61 3.47 -5.59
CA LEU A 137 4.28 2.20 -6.25
C LEU A 137 4.70 1.00 -5.39
N THR A 138 5.84 1.09 -4.70
CA THR A 138 6.30 0.05 -3.78
C THR A 138 5.41 -0.05 -2.55
N GLY A 139 4.93 1.09 -2.03
CA GLY A 139 3.96 1.17 -0.94
C GLY A 139 2.64 0.49 -1.30
N VAL A 140 2.05 0.86 -2.44
CA VAL A 140 0.83 0.23 -2.98
C VAL A 140 1.02 -1.28 -3.15
N ALA A 141 2.12 -1.71 -3.76
CA ALA A 141 2.39 -3.12 -4.00
C ALA A 141 2.51 -3.93 -2.70
N SER A 142 3.13 -3.34 -1.67
CA SER A 142 3.33 -3.98 -0.37
C SER A 142 2.03 -4.04 0.42
N ASN A 143 1.26 -2.95 0.43
CA ASN A 143 -0.05 -2.89 1.05
C ASN A 143 -1.01 -3.93 0.47
N LEU A 144 -1.15 -3.99 -0.87
CA LEU A 144 -2.00 -4.98 -1.55
C LEU A 144 -1.64 -6.42 -1.18
N ARG A 145 -0.34 -6.73 -1.14
CA ARG A 145 0.12 -8.09 -0.76
C ARG A 145 -0.28 -8.42 0.66
N LEU A 146 -0.12 -7.47 1.57
CA LEU A 146 -0.41 -7.65 2.99
C LEU A 146 -1.92 -7.87 3.21
N GLU A 147 -2.76 -7.01 2.64
CA GLU A 147 -4.22 -7.11 2.78
C GLU A 147 -4.75 -8.41 2.17
N LEU A 148 -4.29 -8.77 0.98
CA LEU A 148 -4.74 -10.01 0.34
C LEU A 148 -4.23 -11.23 1.06
N ARG A 149 -3.01 -11.21 1.59
CA ARG A 149 -2.52 -12.30 2.44
C ARG A 149 -3.46 -12.49 3.63
N ARG A 150 -3.75 -11.41 4.38
CA ARG A 150 -4.67 -11.46 5.53
C ARG A 150 -6.03 -12.03 5.12
N THR A 151 -6.61 -11.52 4.03
CA THR A 151 -7.94 -11.94 3.61
C THR A 151 -8.00 -13.39 3.18
N PHE A 152 -7.03 -13.88 2.41
CA PHE A 152 -7.04 -15.26 1.92
C PHE A 152 -6.57 -16.30 2.95
N GLU A 153 -5.78 -15.89 3.95
CA GLU A 153 -5.25 -16.81 4.98
C GLU A 153 -6.11 -16.81 6.26
N HIS A 154 -6.82 -15.71 6.57
CA HIS A 154 -7.52 -15.55 7.85
C HIS A 154 -9.00 -15.17 7.72
N ASP A 155 -9.38 -14.31 6.75
CA ASP A 155 -10.75 -13.78 6.70
C ASP A 155 -11.71 -14.70 5.93
N LEU A 156 -11.19 -15.42 4.92
CA LEU A 156 -11.97 -16.33 4.07
C LEU A 156 -11.92 -17.78 4.59
N PRO A 157 -13.06 -18.50 4.59
CA PRO A 157 -13.07 -19.93 4.86
C PRO A 157 -12.35 -20.71 3.74
N SER A 158 -11.75 -21.85 4.09
CA SER A 158 -11.24 -22.79 3.10
C SER A 158 -12.38 -23.31 2.23
N VAL A 159 -12.09 -23.61 0.96
CA VAL A 159 -13.06 -24.25 0.06
C VAL A 159 -13.47 -25.62 0.62
N GLU A 160 -12.56 -26.29 1.32
CA GLU A 160 -12.80 -27.61 1.93
C GLU A 160 -13.72 -27.55 3.15
N SER A 161 -13.73 -26.43 3.89
CA SER A 161 -14.58 -26.31 5.08
C SER A 161 -16.05 -26.13 4.74
N ALA A 162 -16.36 -25.76 3.49
CA ALA A 162 -17.71 -25.66 2.91
C ALA A 162 -18.78 -25.14 3.91
N PRO A 163 -18.61 -23.94 4.46
CA PRO A 163 -19.53 -23.42 5.47
C PRO A 163 -20.94 -23.23 4.88
N PRO A 164 -21.98 -23.22 5.73
CA PRO A 164 -23.34 -22.94 5.29
C PRO A 164 -23.41 -21.64 4.47
N GLU A 165 -24.26 -21.63 3.43
CA GLU A 165 -24.32 -20.50 2.49
C GLU A 165 -24.59 -19.15 3.18
N ALA A 166 -25.45 -19.14 4.21
CA ALA A 166 -25.72 -17.96 5.01
C ALA A 166 -24.46 -17.42 5.70
N GLU A 167 -23.63 -18.30 6.27
CA GLU A 167 -22.36 -17.92 6.87
C GLU A 167 -21.39 -17.39 5.82
N LEU A 168 -21.28 -18.08 4.67
CA LEU A 168 -20.41 -17.66 3.58
C LEU A 168 -20.76 -16.25 3.09
N ARG A 169 -22.03 -15.92 2.94
CA ARG A 169 -22.49 -14.57 2.55
C ARG A 169 -22.06 -13.52 3.56
N VAL A 170 -22.18 -13.80 4.86
CA VAL A 170 -21.71 -12.88 5.92
C VAL A 170 -20.19 -12.68 5.83
N ARG A 171 -19.43 -13.76 5.67
CA ARG A 171 -17.96 -13.70 5.51
C ARG A 171 -17.55 -12.89 4.28
N LEU A 172 -18.20 -13.11 3.14
CA LEU A 172 -17.92 -12.36 1.90
C LEU A 172 -18.15 -10.86 2.08
N ARG A 173 -19.23 -10.47 2.76
CA ARG A 173 -19.53 -9.06 3.06
C ARG A 173 -18.51 -8.44 4.02
N GLU A 174 -18.04 -9.17 5.02
CA GLU A 174 -16.98 -8.68 5.90
C GLU A 174 -15.65 -8.55 5.16
N VAL A 175 -15.35 -9.46 4.22
CA VAL A 175 -14.15 -9.37 3.38
C VAL A 175 -14.17 -8.14 2.48
N THR A 176 -15.28 -7.88 1.77
CA THR A 176 -15.40 -6.71 0.91
C THR A 176 -15.37 -5.40 1.70
N LYS A 177 -16.03 -5.37 2.87
CA LYS A 177 -16.01 -4.25 3.81
C LYS A 177 -14.60 -3.93 4.33
N ASN A 178 -13.74 -4.92 4.48
CA ASN A 178 -12.35 -4.72 4.93
C ASN A 178 -11.38 -4.39 3.78
N LEU A 179 -11.52 -5.03 2.61
CA LEU A 179 -10.63 -4.83 1.47
C LEU A 179 -10.90 -3.53 0.72
N ARG A 180 -12.17 -3.10 0.62
CA ARG A 180 -12.54 -1.91 -0.16
C ARG A 180 -11.86 -0.64 0.36
N PRO A 181 -11.88 -0.31 1.67
CA PRO A 181 -11.17 0.85 2.19
C PRO A 181 -9.66 0.77 1.97
N ALA A 182 -9.07 -0.43 2.02
CA ALA A 182 -7.64 -0.57 1.78
C ALA A 182 -7.24 -0.23 0.33
N ILE A 183 -8.04 -0.67 -0.65
CA ILE A 183 -7.81 -0.33 -2.07
C ILE A 183 -8.10 1.15 -2.33
N GLN A 184 -9.14 1.73 -1.72
CA GLN A 184 -9.42 3.16 -1.79
C GLN A 184 -8.26 3.99 -1.22
N ASN A 185 -7.75 3.62 -0.05
CA ASN A 185 -6.59 4.27 0.56
C ASN A 185 -5.35 4.17 -0.32
N ALA A 186 -5.14 3.04 -1.01
CA ALA A 186 -4.04 2.90 -1.96
C ALA A 186 -4.16 3.87 -3.16
N ILE A 187 -5.37 4.11 -3.67
CA ILE A 187 -5.65 5.08 -4.74
C ILE A 187 -5.38 6.50 -4.25
N LEU A 188 -5.91 6.89 -3.08
CA LEU A 188 -5.73 8.22 -2.50
C LEU A 188 -4.25 8.49 -2.19
N PHE A 189 -3.57 7.50 -1.61
CA PHE A 189 -2.14 7.56 -1.33
C PHE A 189 -1.29 7.75 -2.59
N LEU A 190 -1.61 7.02 -3.66
CA LEU A 190 -0.94 7.19 -4.96
C LEU A 190 -1.20 8.60 -5.51
N GLY A 191 -2.42 9.11 -5.36
CA GLY A 191 -2.79 10.49 -5.67
C GLY A 191 -1.92 11.53 -4.95
N LYS A 192 -1.90 11.46 -3.62
CA LYS A 192 -1.14 12.38 -2.78
C LYS A 192 0.36 12.34 -3.08
N SER A 193 0.90 11.15 -3.37
CA SER A 193 2.32 10.97 -3.71
C SER A 193 2.71 11.65 -5.03
N LEU A 194 1.75 11.91 -5.91
CA LEU A 194 1.92 12.64 -7.17
C LEU A 194 1.71 14.16 -7.00
N LYS A 195 1.67 14.65 -5.75
CA LYS A 195 1.46 16.06 -5.36
C LYS A 195 0.07 16.61 -5.70
N THR A 196 -0.94 15.73 -5.77
CA THR A 196 -2.34 16.13 -5.93
C THR A 196 -3.16 15.58 -4.77
N THR A 197 -3.86 16.46 -4.07
CA THR A 197 -4.82 16.06 -3.04
C THR A 197 -6.09 15.59 -3.73
N LEU A 198 -6.29 14.27 -3.76
CA LEU A 198 -7.54 13.69 -4.21
C LEU A 198 -8.56 13.79 -3.08
N GLU A 199 -9.67 14.48 -3.30
CA GLU A 199 -10.75 14.56 -2.32
C GLU A 199 -11.60 13.29 -2.39
N GLU A 200 -11.74 12.57 -1.27
CA GLU A 200 -12.42 11.27 -1.24
C GLU A 200 -13.83 11.32 -1.83
N GLY A 201 -14.58 12.39 -1.55
CA GLY A 201 -15.95 12.59 -2.02
C GLY A 201 -16.07 12.81 -3.53
N ASN A 202 -14.99 13.20 -4.21
CA ASN A 202 -14.95 13.40 -5.67
C ASN A 202 -14.37 12.18 -6.42
N VAL A 203 -13.76 11.23 -5.69
CA VAL A 203 -13.15 10.02 -6.28
C VAL A 203 -14.02 8.78 -6.06
N PHE A 204 -14.68 8.68 -4.91
CA PHE A 204 -15.58 7.59 -4.56
C PHE A 204 -16.87 8.21 -4.01
N ASP A 205 -17.91 8.33 -4.84
CA ASP A 205 -19.18 9.04 -4.58
C ASP A 205 -20.02 8.44 -3.42
N ASP A 206 -19.46 8.29 -2.21
CA ASP A 206 -20.10 7.58 -1.10
C ASP A 206 -19.61 8.10 0.27
N LEU A 207 -20.50 8.74 1.03
CA LEU A 207 -20.24 9.16 2.42
C LEU A 207 -19.86 7.97 3.33
N THR A 208 -20.37 6.77 3.04
CA THR A 208 -19.99 5.56 3.79
C THR A 208 -18.56 5.12 3.46
N ALA A 209 -18.08 5.37 2.24
CA ALA A 209 -16.68 5.14 1.87
C ALA A 209 -15.74 6.10 2.61
N ARG A 210 -16.12 7.37 2.78
CA ARG A 210 -15.32 8.35 3.55
C ARG A 210 -15.17 7.94 5.00
N ARG A 211 -16.26 7.56 5.67
CA ARG A 211 -16.21 7.08 7.05
C ARG A 211 -15.37 5.80 7.18
N ALA A 212 -15.54 4.84 6.27
CA ALA A 212 -14.77 3.60 6.28
C ALA A 212 -13.27 3.83 6.00
N SER A 213 -12.93 4.77 5.12
CA SER A 213 -11.57 5.24 4.84
C SER A 213 -10.94 5.86 6.08
N SER A 214 -11.62 6.83 6.70
CA SER A 214 -11.18 7.50 7.93
C SER A 214 -10.98 6.50 9.08
N ASP A 215 -11.91 5.57 9.30
CA ASP A 215 -11.80 4.55 10.36
C ASP A 215 -10.62 3.59 10.10
N ARG A 216 -10.44 3.18 8.84
CA ARG A 216 -9.31 2.36 8.40
C ARG A 216 -7.98 3.08 8.63
N LEU A 217 -7.89 4.34 8.23
CA LEU A 217 -6.69 5.17 8.43
C LEU A 217 -6.37 5.33 9.91
N ARG A 218 -7.38 5.62 10.75
CA ARG A 218 -7.23 5.70 12.22
C ARG A 218 -6.62 4.42 12.79
N ARG A 219 -7.12 3.26 12.34
CA ARG A 219 -6.61 1.94 12.74
C ARG A 219 -5.17 1.71 12.27
N ASP A 220 -4.87 2.00 11.01
CA ASP A 220 -3.53 1.79 10.43
C ASP A 220 -2.48 2.70 11.10
N VAL A 221 -2.82 3.96 11.39
CA VAL A 221 -1.98 4.89 12.16
C VAL A 221 -1.67 4.33 13.55
N TRP A 222 -2.70 3.88 14.28
CA TRP A 222 -2.51 3.32 15.61
C TRP A 222 -1.66 2.05 15.59
N MET A 223 -1.92 1.13 14.66
CA MET A 223 -1.16 -0.12 14.52
C MET A 223 0.31 0.18 14.20
N PHE A 224 0.58 1.06 13.26
CA PHE A 224 1.96 1.39 12.89
C PHE A 224 2.69 2.15 14.01
N ALA A 225 1.99 2.96 14.81
CA ALA A 225 2.57 3.57 16.00
C ALA A 225 3.08 2.51 16.98
N GLN A 226 2.36 1.39 17.16
CA GLN A 226 2.83 0.28 18.01
C GLN A 226 4.02 -0.44 17.38
N ILE A 227 4.04 -0.64 16.06
CA ILE A 227 5.17 -1.24 15.34
C ILE A 227 6.43 -0.39 15.50
N ALA A 228 6.33 0.93 15.30
CA ALA A 228 7.44 1.87 15.44
C ALA A 228 8.02 1.87 16.87
N ARG A 229 7.13 1.92 17.88
CA ARG A 229 7.53 1.82 19.30
C ARG A 229 8.21 0.49 19.61
N ALA A 230 7.65 -0.62 19.15
CA ALA A 230 8.23 -1.95 19.38
C ALA A 230 9.60 -2.10 18.72
N PHE A 231 9.76 -1.60 17.49
CA PHE A 231 11.05 -1.55 16.80
C PHE A 231 12.08 -0.75 17.59
N ALA A 232 11.75 0.50 17.98
CA ALA A 232 12.66 1.35 18.74
C ALA A 232 13.07 0.71 20.08
N SER A 233 12.10 0.14 20.81
CA SER A 233 12.37 -0.58 22.06
C SER A 233 13.29 -1.78 21.84
N LYS A 234 13.00 -2.65 20.86
CA LYS A 234 13.81 -3.84 20.58
C LYS A 234 15.22 -3.49 20.10
N ALA A 235 15.35 -2.46 19.26
CA ALA A 235 16.63 -1.99 18.75
C ALA A 235 17.53 -1.37 19.83
N ARG A 236 16.97 -0.67 20.83
CA ARG A 236 17.74 -0.13 21.97
C ARG A 236 18.38 -1.22 22.84
N HIS A 237 17.73 -2.38 22.93
CA HIS A 237 18.20 -3.52 23.73
C HIS A 237 18.98 -4.55 22.90
N ALA A 238 19.23 -4.27 21.61
CA ALA A 238 20.03 -5.14 20.76
C ALA A 238 21.51 -4.98 21.15
N ASP A 239 22.09 -6.04 21.72
CA ASP A 239 23.49 -6.03 22.16
C ASP A 239 24.44 -6.12 20.93
N PRO A 240 25.28 -5.09 20.68
CA PRO A 240 26.21 -5.07 19.56
C PRO A 240 27.38 -6.06 19.70
N THR A 241 27.58 -6.65 20.88
CA THR A 241 28.68 -7.58 21.21
C THR A 241 28.38 -9.06 20.94
N ILE A 242 27.13 -9.39 20.58
CA ILE A 242 26.72 -10.75 20.21
C ILE A 242 27.52 -11.24 18.99
N ASP A 243 27.99 -12.50 18.99
CA ASP A 243 28.83 -13.12 17.95
C ASP A 243 28.21 -13.02 16.53
N GLN A 244 29.05 -13.00 15.47
CA GLN A 244 28.65 -12.74 14.06
C GLN A 244 27.54 -13.66 13.56
N TRP A 245 27.51 -14.93 14.00
CA TRP A 245 26.48 -15.91 13.64
C TRP A 245 25.14 -15.64 14.33
N SER A 246 25.19 -15.14 15.56
CA SER A 246 24.02 -14.74 16.35
C SER A 246 23.47 -13.36 15.94
N LYS A 247 24.29 -12.50 15.31
CA LYS A 247 23.84 -11.23 14.71
C LYS A 247 22.81 -11.42 13.59
N LEU A 248 22.98 -12.44 12.74
CA LEU A 248 22.06 -12.71 11.62
C LEU A 248 20.62 -13.03 12.08
N GLN A 249 20.47 -13.76 13.19
CA GLN A 249 19.16 -14.00 13.82
C GLN A 249 18.70 -12.80 14.66
N SER A 250 19.63 -12.15 15.36
CA SER A 250 19.35 -10.98 16.21
C SER A 250 18.73 -9.82 15.44
N PHE A 251 19.05 -9.64 14.15
CA PHE A 251 18.55 -8.53 13.33
C PHE A 251 17.43 -8.85 12.34
N ALA A 252 16.83 -10.05 12.42
CA ALA A 252 15.66 -10.40 11.60
C ALA A 252 14.51 -9.39 11.75
N PHE A 253 14.33 -8.85 12.97
CA PHE A 253 13.31 -7.84 13.26
C PHE A 253 13.47 -6.54 12.48
N VAL A 254 14.69 -6.19 12.04
CA VAL A 254 14.93 -5.00 11.20
C VAL A 254 14.35 -5.22 9.80
N LYS A 255 14.55 -6.41 9.23
CA LYS A 255 13.99 -6.77 7.92
C LYS A 255 12.46 -6.82 7.98
N GLU A 256 11.90 -7.35 9.06
CA GLU A 256 10.46 -7.35 9.33
C GLU A 256 9.91 -5.93 9.47
N PHE A 257 10.56 -5.08 10.26
CA PHE A 257 10.19 -3.68 10.41
C PHE A 257 10.19 -2.94 9.06
N LEU A 258 11.23 -3.11 8.24
CA LEU A 258 11.28 -2.52 6.89
C LEU A 258 10.20 -3.07 5.96
N ALA A 259 9.75 -4.31 6.16
CA ALA A 259 8.62 -4.87 5.43
C ALA A 259 7.29 -4.21 5.87
N TYR A 260 7.05 -4.08 7.18
CA TYR A 260 5.87 -3.38 7.71
C TYR A 260 5.87 -1.91 7.35
N PHE A 261 7.03 -1.26 7.41
CA PHE A 261 7.19 0.14 6.99
C PHE A 261 6.79 0.31 5.52
N ARG A 262 7.28 -0.54 4.62
CA ARG A 262 6.86 -0.46 3.21
C ARG A 262 5.38 -0.71 2.99
N ALA A 263 4.75 -1.59 3.78
CA ALA A 263 3.35 -1.96 3.60
C ALA A 263 2.34 -0.98 4.23
N MET A 264 2.69 -0.37 5.36
CA MET A 264 1.78 0.43 6.18
C MET A 264 2.38 1.79 6.53
N GLY A 265 3.65 1.85 6.95
CA GLY A 265 4.26 3.11 7.41
C GLY A 265 4.50 4.15 6.31
N TYR A 266 4.93 3.73 5.12
CA TYR A 266 5.24 4.64 4.02
C TYR A 266 4.02 5.43 3.54
N PRO A 267 2.82 4.82 3.38
CA PRO A 267 1.59 5.57 3.18
C PRO A 267 1.33 6.66 4.22
N LEU A 268 1.58 6.37 5.50
CA LEU A 268 1.29 7.29 6.61
C LEU A 268 2.21 8.51 6.63
N LEU A 269 3.48 8.35 6.23
CA LEU A 269 4.42 9.47 6.07
C LEU A 269 3.88 10.52 5.10
N ARG A 270 3.28 10.07 3.98
CA ARG A 270 2.70 10.96 2.98
C ARG A 270 1.36 11.51 3.42
N VAL A 271 0.45 10.67 3.92
CA VAL A 271 -0.90 11.10 4.33
C VAL A 271 -0.85 12.14 5.45
N GLY A 272 0.08 12.01 6.39
CA GLY A 272 0.23 12.95 7.49
C GLY A 272 1.12 14.17 7.21
N ASP A 273 1.75 14.26 6.03
CA ASP A 273 2.75 15.31 5.72
C ASP A 273 3.87 15.37 6.78
N TYR A 274 4.47 14.21 7.07
CA TYR A 274 5.46 14.10 8.13
C TYR A 274 6.66 15.05 7.92
N PRO A 275 6.99 15.95 8.86
CA PRO A 275 8.01 16.98 8.64
C PRO A 275 9.43 16.44 8.40
N ARG A 276 9.78 15.30 9.01
CA ARG A 276 11.12 14.69 8.90
C ARG A 276 11.16 13.59 7.83
N PHE A 277 10.33 13.69 6.79
CA PHE A 277 10.22 12.69 5.73
C PHE A 277 11.57 12.23 5.18
N ASP A 278 12.42 13.17 4.75
CA ASP A 278 13.69 12.86 4.11
C ASP A 278 14.69 12.21 5.08
N SER A 279 14.75 12.71 6.33
CA SER A 279 15.60 12.15 7.38
C SER A 279 15.22 10.71 7.71
N PHE A 280 13.92 10.47 7.88
CA PHE A 280 13.37 9.14 8.15
C PHE A 280 13.65 8.18 7.00
N MET A 281 13.37 8.60 5.76
CA MET A 281 13.62 7.78 4.58
C MET A 281 15.10 7.46 4.39
N GLY A 282 15.98 8.44 4.62
CA GLY A 282 17.42 8.23 4.62
C GLY A 282 17.86 7.18 5.64
N ALA A 283 17.35 7.26 6.87
CA ALA A 283 17.62 6.28 7.92
C ALA A 283 17.16 4.87 7.55
N MET A 284 15.93 4.72 7.03
CA MET A 284 15.39 3.42 6.63
C MET A 284 16.13 2.80 5.45
N ASN A 285 16.52 3.61 4.46
CA ASN A 285 17.29 3.14 3.31
C ASN A 285 18.69 2.67 3.74
N ALA A 286 19.36 3.43 4.62
CA ALA A 286 20.68 3.08 5.13
C ALA A 286 20.71 1.75 5.90
N LEU A 287 19.58 1.34 6.50
CA LEU A 287 19.41 0.02 7.13
C LEU A 287 19.21 -1.11 6.10
N GLY A 288 18.65 -0.81 4.93
CA GLY A 288 18.35 -1.80 3.90
C GLY A 288 19.54 -2.18 3.00
N GLU A 289 20.57 -1.34 2.94
CA GLU A 289 21.71 -1.47 2.01
C GLU A 289 22.87 -2.35 2.51
N THR A 290 22.91 -2.72 3.78
CA THR A 290 24.05 -3.42 4.38
C THR A 290 23.65 -4.72 5.08
N ASP A 291 24.31 -5.84 4.74
CA ASP A 291 24.15 -7.14 5.41
C ASP A 291 24.72 -7.14 6.85
N LEU A 292 25.55 -6.16 7.19
CA LEU A 292 26.06 -5.90 8.54
C LEU A 292 25.50 -4.57 9.05
N LEU A 293 24.69 -4.62 10.10
CA LEU A 293 24.11 -3.42 10.70
C LEU A 293 25.15 -2.68 11.55
N ASP A 294 25.50 -1.48 11.11
CA ASP A 294 26.30 -0.51 11.87
C ASP A 294 25.47 0.03 13.06
N PRO A 295 25.97 -0.08 14.32
CA PRO A 295 25.30 0.46 15.50
C PRO A 295 24.91 1.94 15.38
N LYS A 296 25.69 2.76 14.67
CA LYS A 296 25.36 4.18 14.46
C LYS A 296 24.15 4.35 13.56
N ARG A 297 24.05 3.56 12.50
CA ARG A 297 22.88 3.56 11.59
C ARG A 297 21.63 3.06 12.31
N LEU A 298 21.77 2.02 13.14
CA LEU A 298 20.68 1.52 13.96
C LEU A 298 20.21 2.58 14.97
N GLY A 299 21.14 3.26 15.66
CA GLY A 299 20.82 4.36 16.58
C GLY A 299 20.08 5.50 15.90
N HIS A 300 20.53 5.92 14.70
CA HIS A 300 19.83 6.96 13.93
C HIS A 300 18.41 6.53 13.54
N ALA A 301 18.24 5.29 13.08
CA ALA A 301 16.93 4.74 12.75
C ALA A 301 15.99 4.62 13.96
N VAL A 302 16.53 4.35 15.15
CA VAL A 302 15.77 4.35 16.41
C VAL A 302 15.25 5.76 16.72
N SER A 303 16.10 6.78 16.64
CA SER A 303 15.69 8.17 16.88
C SER A 303 14.62 8.64 15.89
N GLU A 304 14.76 8.27 14.61
CA GLU A 304 13.73 8.57 13.59
C GLU A 304 12.43 7.78 13.83
N ALA A 305 12.49 6.52 14.27
CA ALA A 305 11.32 5.72 14.61
C ALA A 305 10.55 6.28 15.82
N GLU A 306 11.25 6.84 16.80
CA GLU A 306 10.64 7.49 17.97
C GLU A 306 9.96 8.80 17.59
N ALA A 307 10.64 9.65 16.83
CA ALA A 307 10.05 10.88 16.32
C ALA A 307 8.83 10.60 15.43
N PHE A 308 8.86 9.51 14.65
CA PHE A 308 7.71 9.11 13.84
C PHE A 308 6.58 8.51 14.71
N HIS A 309 6.91 7.76 15.77
CA HIS A 309 5.93 7.28 16.72
C HIS A 309 5.15 8.42 17.37
N GLU A 310 5.84 9.44 17.88
CA GLU A 310 5.22 10.63 18.48
C GLU A 310 4.26 11.31 17.49
N PHE A 311 4.72 11.51 16.26
CA PHE A 311 3.90 12.06 15.19
C PHE A 311 2.64 11.23 14.91
N LEU A 312 2.76 9.89 14.88
CA LEU A 312 1.62 9.00 14.64
C LEU A 312 0.59 9.05 15.77
N ILE A 313 1.02 9.29 17.02
CA ILE A 313 0.09 9.51 18.13
C ILE A 313 -0.71 10.80 17.91
N THR A 314 -0.04 11.90 17.57
CA THR A 314 -0.73 13.16 17.24
C THR A 314 -1.66 13.02 16.03
N LEU A 315 -1.22 12.32 14.99
CA LEU A 315 -2.03 12.06 13.80
C LEU A 315 -3.26 11.20 14.14
N PHE A 316 -3.11 10.21 15.02
CA PHE A 316 -4.20 9.38 15.49
C PHE A 316 -5.27 10.20 16.23
N GLU A 317 -4.86 11.12 17.10
CA GLU A 317 -5.75 12.04 17.80
C GLU A 317 -6.48 12.95 16.81
N ALA A 318 -5.76 13.58 15.88
CA ALA A 318 -6.34 14.44 14.86
C ALA A 318 -7.36 13.71 13.95
N ILE A 319 -7.11 12.46 13.58
CA ILE A 319 -8.07 11.65 12.80
C ILE A 319 -9.28 11.28 13.65
N SER A 320 -9.09 11.02 14.95
CA SER A 320 -10.18 10.66 15.86
C SER A 320 -11.17 11.81 16.08
N GLU A 321 -10.72 13.05 15.95
CA GLU A 321 -11.55 14.27 16.07
C GLU A 321 -12.34 14.64 14.79
N ARG A 322 -12.18 13.89 13.70
CA ARG A 322 -12.95 14.08 12.47
C ARG A 322 -14.44 13.90 12.73
N GLU A 323 -15.26 14.71 12.07
CA GLU A 323 -16.72 14.73 12.25
C GLU A 323 -17.35 13.34 12.07
N GLU A 324 -16.89 12.57 11.09
CA GLU A 324 -17.38 11.21 10.82
C GLU A 324 -16.97 10.14 11.86
N LEU A 325 -16.02 10.44 12.75
CA LEU A 325 -15.44 9.50 13.73
C LEU A 325 -15.60 9.92 15.19
N ARG A 326 -15.96 11.18 15.47
CA ARG A 326 -16.04 11.73 16.84
C ARG A 326 -16.93 10.90 17.76
N GLU A 327 -18.07 10.42 17.26
CA GLU A 327 -19.02 9.59 18.02
C GLU A 327 -18.71 8.08 17.96
N VAL A 328 -17.60 7.68 17.33
CA VAL A 328 -17.24 6.27 17.12
C VAL A 328 -16.03 5.91 17.97
N PRO A 329 -16.21 5.15 19.07
CA PRO A 329 -15.09 4.78 19.93
C PRO A 329 -14.09 3.90 19.19
N PHE A 330 -12.80 4.09 19.48
CA PHE A 330 -11.74 3.29 18.89
C PHE A 330 -11.58 1.94 19.63
N ASP A 331 -11.85 0.83 18.94
CA ASP A 331 -11.66 -0.52 19.49
C ASP A 331 -10.18 -0.95 19.43
N ARG A 332 -9.46 -0.71 20.52
CA ARG A 332 -8.05 -1.13 20.69
C ARG A 332 -7.88 -2.65 20.62
N HIS A 333 -8.86 -3.43 21.07
CA HIS A 333 -8.76 -4.88 21.04
C HIS A 333 -8.89 -5.41 19.60
N ALA A 334 -9.80 -4.86 18.80
CA ALA A 334 -9.89 -5.18 17.38
C ALA A 334 -8.63 -4.77 16.61
N ALA A 335 -8.08 -3.58 16.89
CA ALA A 335 -6.84 -3.14 16.26
C ALA A 335 -5.64 -4.04 16.64
N ALA A 336 -5.54 -4.46 17.91
CA ALA A 336 -4.51 -5.40 18.36
C ALA A 336 -4.65 -6.79 17.72
N ARG A 337 -5.89 -7.30 17.55
CA ARG A 337 -6.14 -8.55 16.81
C ARG A 337 -5.70 -8.42 15.35
N ALA A 338 -6.07 -7.32 14.68
CA ALA A 338 -5.66 -7.05 13.31
C ALA A 338 -4.13 -6.94 13.17
N LEU A 339 -3.46 -6.31 14.14
CA LEU A 339 -2.00 -6.23 14.18
C LEU A 339 -1.36 -7.62 14.27
N ARG A 340 -1.86 -8.52 15.14
CA ARG A 340 -1.35 -9.90 15.24
C ARG A 340 -1.44 -10.65 13.91
N LEU A 341 -2.55 -10.49 13.17
CA LEU A 341 -2.72 -11.10 11.84
C LEU A 341 -1.68 -10.57 10.82
N TYR A 342 -1.17 -9.35 11.00
CA TYR A 342 -0.10 -8.83 10.15
C TYR A 342 1.29 -9.27 10.57
N LEU A 343 1.51 -9.42 11.88
CA LEU A 343 2.81 -9.82 12.42
C LEU A 343 3.12 -11.29 12.10
N GLY A 344 2.10 -12.12 11.85
CA GLY A 344 2.26 -13.57 11.88
C GLY A 344 2.40 -14.04 13.32
N ASP A 345 2.03 -15.29 13.60
CA ASP A 345 2.30 -15.91 14.91
C ASP A 345 3.81 -16.10 15.13
#